data_AF-A0A5C4WQT5-F1
#
_entry.id   AF-A0A5C4WQT5-F1
#
_cell.length_a   1.000
_cell.length_b   1.000
_cell.length_c   1.000
_cell.angle_alpha   90.00
_cell.angle_beta   90.00
_cell.angle_gamma   90.00
#
_symmetry.space_group_name_H-M   'P 1'
#
loop_
_entity.id
_entity.type
_entity.pdbx_description
1 polymer ?
#
loop_
_entity_poly.entity_id
_entity_poly.type
_entity_poly.pdbx_seq_one_letter_code
_entity_poly.pdbx_strand_id
1 'polypeptide(L)'
;MTLRATHVLDRSITVAAGETDLFTYVYRPDTPVLESPKPYLHPIRTLGGAPVSLFRPHDHVWHKGIAWSLPHVGEHNFWGGPTYVHGKFYVQLDNNGSATHREMTALSASGDRAEVAHTLGWTSQAGAPVIEERRSLAARVVDEATWALVFDTEMTNVSGGSLAFGSPTTKGRENAGYGGLFWRGPRSFTGGTIQSPGGAGGDELRGTRAEWFGFRGRHDETGEHSTVVMVDAASNPQHPPQWFARSEEFACLCPAPFFSEELELPDGESLRFRYAVVIADGDRGEEGTELLAKQGRAVLA
;
A
#
# COMPACT_ATOMS: atom_id res chain seq x y z
N MET A 1 -9.85 4.65 22.28
CA MET A 1 -8.89 5.77 22.43
C MET A 1 -9.30 6.89 21.48
N THR A 2 -9.12 8.16 21.85
CA THR A 2 -9.44 9.29 20.95
C THR A 2 -8.30 9.55 19.97
N LEU A 3 -8.61 9.67 18.69
CA LEU A 3 -7.67 10.00 17.64
C LEU A 3 -7.51 11.53 17.49
N ARG A 4 -6.28 11.95 17.21
CA ARG A 4 -5.91 13.33 16.88
C ARG A 4 -5.22 13.35 15.52
N ALA A 5 -5.40 14.41 14.76
CA ALA A 5 -4.70 14.64 13.50
C ALA A 5 -3.92 15.96 13.56
N THR A 6 -2.62 15.91 13.24
CA THR A 6 -1.75 17.08 13.13
C THR A 6 -1.41 17.30 11.67
N HIS A 7 -1.75 18.46 11.13
CA HIS A 7 -1.49 18.82 9.73
C HIS A 7 -0.30 19.76 9.64
N VAL A 8 0.80 19.28 9.08
CA VAL A 8 1.90 20.14 8.62
C VAL A 8 1.58 20.55 7.20
N LEU A 9 1.20 21.82 7.03
CA LEU A 9 0.77 22.37 5.75
C LEU A 9 1.78 22.08 4.64
N ASP A 10 1.24 21.82 3.46
CA ASP A 10 1.97 21.46 2.25
C ASP A 10 2.97 20.29 2.38
N ARG A 11 2.81 19.42 3.40
CA ARG A 11 3.76 18.34 3.66
C ARG A 11 3.10 17.03 4.06
N SER A 12 2.46 16.99 5.23
CA SER A 12 2.03 15.72 5.84
C SER A 12 0.93 15.87 6.88
N ILE A 13 0.22 14.77 7.13
CA ILE A 13 -0.73 14.62 8.23
C ILE A 13 -0.30 13.45 9.11
N THR A 14 -0.21 13.66 10.41
CA THR A 14 0.08 12.61 11.40
C THR A 14 -1.18 12.32 12.20
N VAL A 15 -1.57 11.04 12.27
CA VAL A 15 -2.69 10.57 13.09
C VAL A 15 -2.15 9.84 14.31
N ALA A 16 -2.60 10.24 15.50
CA ALA A 16 -2.14 9.71 16.78
C ALA A 16 -3.31 9.19 17.64
N ALA A 17 -3.07 8.12 18.40
CA ALA A 17 -3.94 7.62 19.47
C ALA A 17 -3.25 7.84 20.83
N GLY A 18 -3.79 8.72 21.65
CA GLY A 18 -3.06 9.18 22.84
C GLY A 18 -1.70 9.78 22.44
N GLU A 19 -0.63 9.28 23.05
CA GLU A 19 0.75 9.73 22.79
C GLU A 19 1.45 8.97 21.65
N THR A 20 0.78 7.96 21.05
CA THR A 20 1.35 7.15 19.96
C THR A 20 0.92 7.70 18.60
N ASP A 21 1.89 8.14 17.79
CA ASP A 21 1.68 8.42 16.36
C ASP A 21 1.49 7.11 15.59
N LEU A 22 0.25 6.82 15.18
CA LEU A 22 -0.12 5.60 14.44
C LEU A 22 0.46 5.62 13.04
N PHE A 23 0.35 6.74 12.33
CA PHE A 23 1.03 6.93 11.06
C PHE A 23 1.24 8.40 10.72
N THR A 24 2.18 8.64 9.80
CA THR A 24 2.28 9.90 9.07
C THR A 24 2.01 9.67 7.59
N TYR A 25 1.02 10.36 7.04
CA TYR A 25 0.73 10.43 5.62
C TYR A 25 1.44 11.64 5.01
N VAL A 26 2.50 11.37 4.24
CA VAL A 26 3.23 12.42 3.50
C VAL A 26 2.58 12.56 2.14
N TYR A 27 1.80 13.62 1.94
CA TYR A 27 1.04 13.83 0.70
C TYR A 27 1.75 14.74 -0.32
N ARG A 28 2.82 15.42 0.10
CA ARG A 28 3.76 16.13 -0.79
C ARG A 28 5.20 15.74 -0.45
N PRO A 29 5.67 14.58 -0.97
CA PRO A 29 7.02 14.13 -0.70
C PRO A 29 8.06 14.93 -1.50
N ASP A 30 9.24 15.13 -0.93
CA ASP A 30 10.41 15.69 -1.59
C ASP A 30 11.37 14.56 -2.01
N THR A 31 10.87 13.61 -2.80
CA THR A 31 11.65 12.48 -3.29
C THR A 31 12.09 12.72 -4.73
N PRO A 32 13.24 12.20 -5.18
CA PRO A 32 13.70 12.39 -6.55
C PRO A 32 12.76 11.71 -7.56
N VAL A 33 12.82 12.15 -8.83
CA VAL A 33 12.05 11.58 -9.95
C VAL A 33 12.25 10.07 -10.07
N LEU A 34 13.48 9.59 -9.86
CA LEU A 34 13.82 8.16 -9.82
C LEU A 34 12.90 7.34 -8.90
N GLU A 35 12.34 7.93 -7.84
CA GLU A 35 11.48 7.23 -6.89
C GLU A 35 9.98 7.45 -7.11
N SER A 36 9.62 8.00 -8.28
CA SER A 36 8.25 8.38 -8.67
C SER A 36 7.50 9.09 -7.53
N PRO A 37 7.74 10.40 -7.32
CA PRO A 37 7.21 11.14 -6.19
C PRO A 37 5.69 10.99 -6.09
N LYS A 38 5.21 10.46 -4.96
CA LYS A 38 3.80 10.15 -4.70
C LYS A 38 3.53 10.04 -3.20
N PRO A 39 2.29 10.27 -2.75
CA PRO A 39 1.98 10.15 -1.34
C PRO A 39 2.24 8.75 -0.78
N TYR A 40 2.64 8.69 0.50
CA TYR A 40 2.91 7.44 1.21
C TYR A 40 2.64 7.57 2.72
N LEU A 41 2.50 6.43 3.39
CA LEU A 41 2.35 6.32 4.84
C LEU A 41 3.63 5.77 5.46
N HIS A 42 4.35 6.60 6.20
CA HIS A 42 5.50 6.21 7.02
C HIS A 42 5.88 7.34 8.00
N PRO A 43 6.25 7.04 9.26
CA PRO A 43 6.19 5.72 9.91
C PRO A 43 4.76 5.21 10.06
N ILE A 44 4.61 3.90 10.28
CA ILE A 44 3.36 3.24 10.70
C ILE A 44 3.69 2.46 11.95
N ARG A 45 2.87 2.54 12.99
CA ARG A 45 3.11 1.91 14.31
C ARG A 45 1.88 1.15 14.79
N THR A 46 2.11 0.18 15.66
CA THR A 46 1.05 -0.42 16.50
C THR A 46 0.54 0.58 17.55
N LEU A 47 -0.50 0.24 18.32
CA LEU A 47 -0.96 1.09 19.44
C LEU A 47 0.11 1.18 20.54
N GLY A 48 0.85 0.09 20.76
CA GLY A 48 2.03 0.03 21.62
C GLY A 48 3.26 0.80 21.09
N GLY A 49 3.20 1.35 19.88
CA GLY A 49 4.25 2.21 19.30
C GLY A 49 5.35 1.47 18.55
N ALA A 50 5.25 0.15 18.36
CA ALA A 50 6.23 -0.62 17.60
C ALA A 50 6.12 -0.30 16.10
N PRO A 51 7.22 0.04 15.40
CA PRO A 51 7.19 0.40 13.98
C PRO A 51 6.98 -0.83 13.09
N VAL A 52 5.98 -0.77 12.22
CA VAL A 52 5.62 -1.86 11.29
C VAL A 52 5.82 -1.49 9.83
N SER A 53 6.63 -0.46 9.54
CA SER A 53 6.96 -0.07 8.17
C SER A 53 8.38 0.46 8.02
N LEU A 54 8.93 0.33 6.81
CA LEU A 54 10.26 0.82 6.44
C LEU A 54 10.17 1.86 5.31
N PHE A 55 11.16 2.74 5.26
CA PHE A 55 11.23 3.83 4.28
C PHE A 55 12.61 3.90 3.61
N ARG A 56 12.61 4.02 2.27
CA ARG A 56 13.77 4.15 1.40
C ARG A 56 14.93 3.19 1.77
N PRO A 57 14.67 1.87 1.82
CA PRO A 57 15.72 0.91 2.10
C PRO A 57 16.80 0.96 1.01
N HIS A 58 18.07 0.72 1.37
CA HIS A 58 19.21 0.88 0.45
C HIS A 58 19.14 0.02 -0.83
N ASP A 59 18.42 -1.11 -0.79
CA ASP A 59 18.19 -2.01 -1.92
C ASP A 59 17.07 -1.53 -2.85
N HIS A 60 16.11 -0.75 -2.33
CA HIS A 60 14.93 -0.29 -3.05
C HIS A 60 14.49 1.08 -2.54
N VAL A 61 15.22 2.13 -2.92
CA VAL A 61 15.00 3.49 -2.39
C VAL A 61 13.60 4.03 -2.68
N TRP A 62 12.86 3.47 -3.64
CA TRP A 62 11.48 3.86 -3.95
C TRP A 62 10.41 3.18 -3.05
N HIS A 63 10.78 2.23 -2.18
CA HIS A 63 9.84 1.60 -1.24
C HIS A 63 9.58 2.49 -0.01
N LYS A 64 8.30 2.79 0.27
CA LYS A 64 7.88 3.81 1.23
C LYS A 64 6.67 3.36 2.05
N GLY A 65 6.90 2.61 3.13
CA GLY A 65 5.85 2.11 4.02
C GLY A 65 4.65 1.53 3.27
N ILE A 66 3.49 2.20 3.35
CA ILE A 66 2.36 1.93 2.44
C ILE A 66 2.26 2.99 1.35
N ALA A 67 2.20 2.56 0.09
CA ALA A 67 1.97 3.43 -1.07
C ALA A 67 1.21 2.71 -2.20
N TRP A 68 0.43 3.47 -2.98
CA TRP A 68 -0.15 2.99 -4.24
C TRP A 68 0.94 2.91 -5.31
N SER A 69 1.37 1.70 -5.61
CA SER A 69 2.64 1.38 -6.26
C SER A 69 2.37 0.74 -7.62
N LEU A 70 2.44 1.53 -8.69
CA LEU A 70 2.07 1.11 -10.04
C LEU A 70 3.30 1.06 -10.95
N PRO A 71 3.91 -0.11 -11.17
CA PRO A 71 5.12 -0.21 -12.00
C PRO A 71 4.83 -0.09 -13.51
N HIS A 72 3.61 -0.39 -13.95
CA HIS A 72 3.17 -0.28 -15.33
C HIS A 72 1.75 0.27 -15.42
N VAL A 73 1.62 1.47 -15.97
CA VAL A 73 0.36 2.10 -16.40
C VAL A 73 0.58 2.61 -17.82
N GLY A 74 0.14 1.84 -18.81
CA GLY A 74 0.61 1.99 -20.18
C GLY A 74 2.14 1.86 -20.24
N GLU A 75 2.81 2.93 -20.64
CA GLU A 75 4.28 3.02 -20.67
C GLU A 75 4.90 3.61 -19.39
N HIS A 76 4.09 4.12 -18.46
CA HIS A 76 4.56 4.86 -17.30
C HIS A 76 4.83 3.95 -16.10
N ASN A 77 5.90 4.27 -15.36
CA ASN A 77 6.21 3.69 -14.06
C ASN A 77 5.95 4.74 -12.99
N PHE A 78 4.96 4.52 -12.14
CA PHE A 78 4.66 5.37 -10.99
C PHE A 78 5.08 4.74 -9.66
N TRP A 79 5.67 3.55 -9.65
CA TRP A 79 6.25 2.98 -8.45
C TRP A 79 7.63 3.57 -8.14
N GLY A 80 8.42 3.82 -9.18
CA GLY A 80 9.79 4.28 -9.10
C GLY A 80 10.78 3.15 -9.45
N GLY A 81 12.05 3.53 -9.49
CA GLY A 81 13.15 2.66 -9.87
C GLY A 81 13.12 2.22 -11.34
N PRO A 82 13.97 1.24 -11.67
CA PRO A 82 14.03 0.66 -13.00
C PRO A 82 12.73 -0.02 -13.42
N THR A 83 12.40 0.07 -14.71
CA THR A 83 11.26 -0.60 -15.33
C THR A 83 11.70 -1.98 -15.84
N TYR A 84 10.86 -3.00 -15.66
CA TYR A 84 11.14 -4.31 -16.24
C TYR A 84 10.86 -4.29 -17.74
N VAL A 85 11.85 -4.72 -18.53
CA VAL A 85 11.78 -4.82 -19.99
C VAL A 85 12.12 -6.25 -20.39
N HIS A 86 11.17 -6.93 -21.03
CA HIS A 86 11.36 -8.31 -21.48
C HIS A 86 12.62 -8.43 -22.36
N GLY A 87 13.45 -9.44 -22.08
CA GLY A 87 14.73 -9.65 -22.75
C GLY A 87 15.89 -8.72 -22.31
N LYS A 88 15.62 -7.67 -21.52
CA LYS A 88 16.65 -6.75 -20.97
C LYS A 88 16.67 -6.67 -19.45
N PHE A 89 15.73 -7.33 -18.78
CA PHE A 89 15.54 -7.25 -17.32
C PHE A 89 15.22 -5.82 -16.88
N TYR A 90 15.73 -5.37 -15.73
CA TYR A 90 15.49 -4.03 -15.22
C TYR A 90 16.37 -2.98 -15.89
N VAL A 91 15.73 -1.98 -16.49
CA VAL A 91 16.38 -0.85 -17.14
C VAL A 91 15.82 0.45 -16.58
N GLN A 92 16.69 1.38 -16.22
CA GLN A 92 16.24 2.73 -15.88
C GLN A 92 15.82 3.44 -17.17
N LEU A 93 14.52 3.69 -17.31
CA LEU A 93 13.93 4.43 -18.42
C LEU A 93 13.52 5.83 -17.93
N ASP A 94 13.32 6.75 -18.87
CA ASP A 94 12.75 8.07 -18.62
C ASP A 94 11.22 8.03 -18.54
N ASN A 95 10.68 7.10 -17.74
CA ASN A 95 9.24 6.87 -17.58
C ASN A 95 8.77 6.93 -16.13
N ASN A 96 9.58 7.41 -15.19
CA ASN A 96 9.18 7.60 -13.80
C ASN A 96 8.24 8.81 -13.67
N GLY A 97 6.94 8.55 -13.65
CA GLY A 97 5.91 9.56 -13.41
C GLY A 97 5.77 9.94 -11.94
N SER A 98 4.87 10.87 -11.65
CA SER A 98 4.59 11.36 -10.30
C SER A 98 3.09 11.43 -10.01
N ALA A 99 2.72 11.41 -8.73
CA ALA A 99 1.37 11.70 -8.24
C ALA A 99 1.45 12.92 -7.30
N THR A 100 0.88 14.05 -7.74
CA THR A 100 0.99 15.33 -7.05
C THR A 100 -0.33 15.72 -6.40
N HIS A 101 -0.30 16.06 -5.11
CA HIS A 101 -1.45 16.57 -4.38
C HIS A 101 -2.00 17.85 -5.00
N ARG A 102 -3.32 17.88 -5.22
CA ARG A 102 -4.05 19.03 -5.75
C ARG A 102 -4.79 19.76 -4.64
N GLU A 103 -5.78 19.10 -4.04
CA GLU A 103 -6.66 19.73 -3.04
C GLU A 103 -6.97 18.77 -1.90
N MET A 104 -6.95 19.26 -0.66
CA MET A 104 -7.44 18.53 0.51
C MET A 104 -8.95 18.71 0.59
N THR A 105 -9.72 17.62 0.47
CA THR A 105 -11.18 17.65 0.42
C THR A 105 -11.83 17.27 1.75
N ALA A 106 -11.10 16.55 2.62
CA ALA A 106 -11.53 16.30 3.99
C ALA A 106 -10.33 16.12 4.93
N LEU A 107 -10.46 16.64 6.15
CA LEU A 107 -9.58 16.34 7.27
C LEU A 107 -10.42 16.39 8.55
N SER A 108 -10.53 15.25 9.25
CA SER A 108 -11.22 15.19 10.54
C SER A 108 -10.59 14.17 11.47
N ALA A 109 -10.72 14.40 12.78
CA ALA A 109 -10.36 13.44 13.81
C ALA A 109 -11.33 13.61 14.99
N SER A 110 -12.08 12.56 15.31
CA SER A 110 -13.09 12.57 16.35
C SER A 110 -13.31 11.17 16.90
N GLY A 111 -13.33 11.04 18.23
CA GLY A 111 -13.53 9.73 18.86
C GLY A 111 -12.46 8.74 18.41
N ASP A 112 -12.86 7.53 18.06
CA ASP A 112 -11.99 6.45 17.60
C ASP A 112 -11.59 6.55 16.13
N ARG A 113 -11.98 7.61 15.39
CA ARG A 113 -11.81 7.74 13.95
C ARG A 113 -11.08 9.02 13.52
N ALA A 114 -10.24 8.89 12.50
CA ALA A 114 -9.67 10.02 11.75
C ALA A 114 -9.80 9.78 10.25
N GLU A 115 -9.98 10.85 9.49
CA GLU A 115 -10.15 10.79 8.03
C GLU A 115 -9.33 11.88 7.35
N VAL A 116 -8.72 11.50 6.23
CA VAL A 116 -8.03 12.38 5.29
C VAL A 116 -8.56 12.04 3.90
N ALA A 117 -9.04 13.02 3.15
CA ALA A 117 -9.38 12.85 1.74
C ALA A 117 -8.79 14.00 0.91
N HIS A 118 -8.32 13.66 -0.29
CA HIS A 118 -7.74 14.63 -1.21
C HIS A 118 -7.80 14.18 -2.66
N THR A 119 -7.54 15.12 -3.56
CA THR A 119 -7.35 14.86 -4.99
C THR A 119 -5.87 14.88 -5.36
N LEU A 120 -5.53 14.08 -6.35
CA LEU A 120 -4.18 13.87 -6.86
C LEU A 120 -4.20 13.95 -8.38
N GLY A 121 -3.18 14.56 -8.98
CA GLY A 121 -2.93 14.51 -10.42
C GLY A 121 -1.68 13.69 -10.70
N TRP A 122 -1.81 12.69 -11.57
CA TRP A 122 -0.72 11.83 -12.00
C TRP A 122 -0.21 12.29 -13.36
N THR A 123 1.10 12.47 -13.45
CA THR A 123 1.75 12.95 -14.67
C THR A 123 2.90 12.04 -15.08
N SER A 124 3.07 11.87 -16.39
CA SER A 124 4.26 11.21 -16.94
C SER A 124 5.52 11.96 -16.52
N GLN A 125 6.69 11.33 -16.69
CA GLN A 125 7.97 12.01 -16.41
C GLN A 125 8.14 13.31 -17.22
N ALA A 126 7.60 13.35 -18.44
CA ALA A 126 7.60 14.53 -19.31
C ALA A 126 6.55 15.59 -18.93
N GLY A 127 5.70 15.33 -17.93
CA GLY A 127 4.71 16.26 -17.42
C GLY A 127 3.32 16.17 -18.06
N ALA A 128 3.09 15.23 -18.97
CA ALA A 128 1.77 15.02 -19.55
C ALA A 128 0.78 14.46 -18.51
N PRO A 129 -0.49 14.90 -18.48
CA PRO A 129 -1.50 14.33 -17.58
C PRO A 129 -1.82 12.88 -17.97
N VAL A 130 -2.02 12.02 -16.96
CA VAL A 130 -2.30 10.59 -17.16
C VAL A 130 -3.56 10.18 -16.42
N ILE A 131 -3.60 10.42 -15.10
CA ILE A 131 -4.72 10.05 -14.23
C ILE A 131 -5.09 11.23 -13.32
N GLU A 132 -6.38 11.42 -13.09
CA GLU A 132 -6.90 12.13 -11.92
C GLU A 132 -7.34 11.12 -10.86
N GLU A 133 -6.95 11.34 -9.61
CA GLU A 133 -7.27 10.44 -8.51
C GLU A 133 -8.00 11.17 -7.38
N ARG A 134 -9.04 10.52 -6.84
CA ARG A 134 -9.62 10.82 -5.53
C ARG A 134 -9.20 9.74 -4.55
N ARG A 135 -8.56 10.14 -3.46
CA ARG A 135 -8.10 9.21 -2.42
C ARG A 135 -8.63 9.61 -1.05
N SER A 136 -9.10 8.63 -0.29
CA SER A 136 -9.38 8.79 1.13
C SER A 136 -8.67 7.72 1.98
N LEU A 137 -8.30 8.14 3.18
CA LEU A 137 -7.67 7.34 4.21
C LEU A 137 -8.49 7.50 5.48
N ALA A 138 -8.96 6.40 6.05
CA ALA A 138 -9.68 6.43 7.33
C ALA A 138 -8.98 5.53 8.35
N ALA A 139 -8.57 6.11 9.47
CA ALA A 139 -8.01 5.39 10.61
C ALA A 139 -9.11 5.11 11.63
N ARG A 140 -9.11 3.92 12.22
CA ARG A 140 -10.01 3.58 13.32
C ARG A 140 -9.32 2.71 14.37
N VAL A 141 -9.45 3.07 15.65
CA VAL A 141 -9.09 2.16 16.76
C VAL A 141 -10.16 1.07 16.88
N VAL A 142 -9.76 -0.19 16.79
CA VAL A 142 -10.68 -1.34 16.79
C VAL A 142 -10.86 -1.90 18.20
N ASP A 143 -9.76 -2.05 18.93
CA ASP A 143 -9.72 -2.51 20.33
C ASP A 143 -8.47 -1.97 21.03
N GLU A 144 -8.09 -2.53 22.18
CA GLU A 144 -6.96 -2.07 23.00
C GLU A 144 -5.58 -2.31 22.36
N ALA A 145 -5.46 -3.25 21.41
CA ALA A 145 -4.20 -3.65 20.79
C ALA A 145 -4.21 -3.51 19.26
N THR A 146 -5.34 -3.11 18.68
CA THR A 146 -5.57 -3.14 17.23
C THR A 146 -6.15 -1.83 16.71
N TRP A 147 -5.62 -1.36 15.59
CA TRP A 147 -6.25 -0.31 14.79
C TRP A 147 -6.24 -0.69 13.30
N ALA A 148 -7.10 -0.06 12.53
CA ALA A 148 -7.22 -0.31 11.09
C ALA A 148 -7.14 0.98 10.28
N LEU A 149 -6.51 0.88 9.11
CA LEU A 149 -6.52 1.87 8.04
C LEU A 149 -7.42 1.36 6.91
N VAL A 150 -8.41 2.14 6.49
CA VAL A 150 -9.07 1.97 5.21
C VAL A 150 -8.38 2.86 4.19
N PHE A 151 -7.92 2.27 3.09
CA PHE A 151 -7.36 2.96 1.94
C PHE A 151 -8.36 2.85 0.79
N ASP A 152 -8.83 3.98 0.26
CA ASP A 152 -9.77 4.04 -0.85
C ASP A 152 -9.21 4.96 -1.93
N THR A 153 -9.13 4.46 -3.16
CA THR A 153 -8.64 5.22 -4.32
C THR A 153 -9.55 5.00 -5.50
N GLU A 154 -9.93 6.09 -6.16
CA GLU A 154 -10.59 6.10 -7.46
C GLU A 154 -9.71 6.85 -8.46
N MET A 155 -9.44 6.21 -9.60
CA MET A 155 -8.54 6.69 -10.64
C MET A 155 -9.29 6.85 -11.95
N THR A 156 -9.36 8.07 -12.47
CA THR A 156 -9.96 8.41 -13.76
C THR A 156 -8.87 8.65 -14.79
N ASN A 157 -8.95 7.98 -15.93
CA ASN A 157 -8.01 8.18 -17.02
C ASN A 157 -8.30 9.49 -17.78
N VAL A 158 -7.28 10.32 -17.93
CA VAL A 158 -7.33 11.61 -18.64
C VAL A 158 -6.22 11.76 -19.68
N SER A 159 -5.62 10.64 -20.09
CA SER A 159 -4.49 10.61 -21.01
C SER A 159 -4.87 10.78 -22.48
N GLY A 160 -6.16 10.68 -22.83
CA GLY A 160 -6.65 10.73 -24.21
C GLY A 160 -6.63 9.40 -24.96
N GLY A 161 -6.29 8.30 -24.29
CA GLY A 161 -6.28 6.94 -24.85
C GLY A 161 -6.43 5.86 -23.77
N SER A 162 -6.56 4.59 -24.14
CA SER A 162 -6.65 3.49 -23.16
C SER A 162 -5.34 3.30 -22.38
N LEU A 163 -5.44 3.05 -21.08
CA LEU A 163 -4.31 2.72 -20.22
C LEU A 163 -4.40 1.27 -19.73
N ALA A 164 -3.38 0.48 -20.04
CA ALA A 164 -3.22 -0.87 -19.51
C ALA A 164 -2.50 -0.83 -18.16
N PHE A 165 -3.19 -1.14 -17.06
CA PHE A 165 -2.58 -1.33 -15.74
C PHE A 165 -2.04 -2.75 -15.67
N GLY A 166 -0.76 -2.88 -15.33
CA GLY A 166 -0.07 -4.17 -15.35
C GLY A 166 1.05 -4.27 -14.34
N SER A 167 1.78 -5.37 -14.44
CA SER A 167 2.91 -5.70 -13.57
C SER A 167 4.06 -6.24 -14.42
N PRO A 168 5.27 -6.42 -13.87
CA PRO A 168 6.32 -7.14 -14.58
C PRO A 168 5.89 -8.53 -15.07
N THR A 169 4.98 -9.22 -14.37
CA THR A 169 4.43 -10.51 -14.83
C THR A 169 3.65 -10.34 -16.13
N THR A 170 2.81 -9.32 -16.27
CA THR A 170 2.11 -9.04 -17.54
C THR A 170 3.08 -8.67 -18.67
N LYS A 171 4.29 -8.22 -18.32
CA LYS A 171 5.39 -7.97 -19.25
C LYS A 171 6.36 -9.16 -19.40
N GLY A 172 6.01 -10.33 -18.89
CA GLY A 172 6.77 -11.57 -19.08
C GLY A 172 7.90 -11.81 -18.05
N ARG A 173 7.80 -11.25 -16.84
CA ARG A 173 8.61 -11.66 -15.68
C ARG A 173 7.81 -12.56 -14.78
N GLU A 174 8.03 -13.87 -14.87
CA GLU A 174 7.26 -14.84 -14.10
C GLU A 174 7.22 -14.51 -12.59
N ASN A 175 6.01 -14.52 -12.04
CA ASN A 175 5.72 -14.40 -10.60
C ASN A 175 6.24 -13.09 -9.94
N ALA A 176 6.47 -12.04 -10.73
CA ALA A 176 6.80 -10.69 -10.26
C ALA A 176 5.60 -9.74 -10.38
N GLY A 177 4.44 -10.20 -9.94
CA GLY A 177 3.15 -9.54 -10.19
C GLY A 177 2.82 -8.40 -9.24
N TYR A 178 3.83 -7.70 -8.70
CA TYR A 178 3.58 -6.56 -7.82
C TYR A 178 2.92 -5.42 -8.59
N GLY A 179 2.01 -4.72 -7.92
CA GLY A 179 1.25 -3.64 -8.52
C GLY A 179 -0.06 -3.41 -7.79
N GLY A 180 -0.24 -2.22 -7.20
CA GLY A 180 -1.40 -1.90 -6.36
C GLY A 180 -0.98 -1.36 -5.00
N LEU A 181 -1.73 -1.65 -3.94
CA LEU A 181 -1.42 -1.18 -2.59
C LEU A 181 -0.25 -2.02 -2.04
N PHE A 182 0.90 -1.41 -1.83
CA PHE A 182 2.10 -2.13 -1.40
C PHE A 182 2.49 -1.71 0.01
N TRP A 183 2.69 -2.69 0.90
CA TRP A 183 3.28 -2.49 2.22
C TRP A 183 4.71 -3.03 2.26
N ARG A 184 5.67 -2.18 2.69
CA ARG A 184 7.06 -2.57 3.02
C ARG A 184 7.24 -2.59 4.54
N GLY A 185 7.48 -3.78 5.09
CA GLY A 185 7.78 -3.96 6.51
C GLY A 185 9.22 -3.59 6.91
N PRO A 186 9.53 -3.51 8.21
CA PRO A 186 10.88 -3.33 8.76
C PRO A 186 11.86 -4.41 8.27
N ARG A 187 13.16 -4.12 8.28
CA ARG A 187 14.18 -5.15 7.95
C ARG A 187 14.16 -6.31 8.93
N SER A 188 13.87 -6.05 10.20
CA SER A 188 13.77 -7.07 11.25
C SER A 188 12.67 -8.10 10.97
N PHE A 189 11.71 -7.77 10.09
CA PHE A 189 10.62 -8.68 9.70
C PHE A 189 11.03 -9.68 8.61
N THR A 190 12.27 -9.59 8.10
CA THR A 190 12.81 -10.59 7.16
C THR A 190 12.81 -11.97 7.81
N GLY A 191 12.32 -12.98 7.09
CA GLY A 191 12.07 -14.32 7.62
C GLY A 191 10.81 -14.45 8.48
N GLY A 192 9.95 -13.43 8.51
CA GLY A 192 8.66 -13.48 9.19
C GLY A 192 7.65 -14.41 8.51
N THR A 193 6.51 -14.62 9.16
CA THR A 193 5.49 -15.57 8.69
C THR A 193 4.40 -14.85 7.90
N ILE A 194 4.16 -15.30 6.67
CA ILE A 194 2.99 -14.91 5.87
C ILE A 194 1.83 -15.85 6.22
N GLN A 195 0.60 -15.35 6.22
CA GLN A 195 -0.58 -16.17 6.43
C GLN A 195 -1.67 -15.80 5.43
N SER A 196 -2.28 -16.82 4.84
CA SER A 196 -3.49 -16.72 4.01
C SER A 196 -4.67 -17.39 4.74
N PRO A 197 -5.91 -17.32 4.21
CA PRO A 197 -7.02 -18.10 4.75
C PRO A 197 -6.78 -19.61 4.69
N GLY A 198 -5.90 -20.07 3.80
CA GLY A 198 -5.54 -21.48 3.63
C GLY A 198 -4.43 -21.96 4.57
N GLY A 199 -3.83 -21.07 5.38
CA GLY A 199 -2.76 -21.42 6.33
C GLY A 199 -1.57 -20.46 6.30
N ALA A 200 -0.65 -20.68 7.24
CA ALA A 200 0.60 -19.96 7.39
C ALA A 200 1.75 -20.57 6.58
N GLY A 201 2.71 -19.74 6.19
CA GLY A 201 3.84 -20.09 5.35
C GLY A 201 4.79 -18.91 5.12
N GLY A 202 5.43 -18.89 3.96
CA GLY A 202 6.34 -17.85 3.48
C GLY A 202 6.10 -17.50 2.01
N ASP A 203 7.19 -17.43 1.24
CA ASP A 203 7.19 -16.98 -0.16
C ASP A 203 6.43 -17.93 -1.11
N GLU A 204 6.18 -19.18 -0.72
CA GLU A 204 5.38 -20.14 -1.47
C GLU A 204 3.90 -19.74 -1.60
N LEU A 205 3.42 -18.83 -0.75
CA LEU A 205 2.06 -18.27 -0.85
C LEU A 205 1.95 -17.19 -1.94
N ARG A 206 3.08 -16.67 -2.46
CA ARG A 206 3.09 -15.65 -3.51
C ARG A 206 2.45 -16.17 -4.81
N GLY A 207 1.61 -15.33 -5.41
CA GLY A 207 0.88 -15.62 -6.64
C GLY A 207 -0.45 -16.36 -6.41
N THR A 208 -0.73 -16.81 -5.19
CA THR A 208 -2.04 -17.39 -4.84
C THR A 208 -3.11 -16.30 -4.70
N ARG A 209 -4.38 -16.68 -4.90
CA ARG A 209 -5.53 -15.78 -4.73
C ARG A 209 -6.15 -15.97 -3.34
N ALA A 210 -6.41 -14.87 -2.66
CA ALA A 210 -7.09 -14.86 -1.36
C ALA A 210 -7.70 -13.48 -1.06
N GLU A 211 -8.68 -13.43 -0.17
CA GLU A 211 -9.32 -12.18 0.25
C GLU A 211 -8.46 -11.34 1.21
N TRP A 212 -7.53 -11.97 1.91
CA TRP A 212 -6.63 -11.30 2.84
C TRP A 212 -5.33 -12.08 3.01
N PHE A 213 -4.23 -11.36 3.25
CA PHE A 213 -2.97 -11.92 3.73
C PHE A 213 -2.55 -11.21 5.03
N GLY A 214 -1.95 -11.97 5.94
CA GLY A 214 -1.31 -11.48 7.16
C GLY A 214 0.20 -11.63 7.10
N PHE A 215 0.91 -10.80 7.86
CA PHE A 215 2.35 -10.88 8.10
C PHE A 215 2.61 -10.76 9.59
N ARG A 216 3.40 -11.67 10.13
CA ARG A 216 3.87 -11.65 11.53
C ARG A 216 5.38 -11.50 11.53
N GLY A 217 5.85 -10.43 12.16
CA GLY A 217 7.26 -10.09 12.18
C GLY A 217 7.77 -9.81 13.59
N ARG A 218 9.06 -10.03 13.77
CA ARG A 218 9.77 -9.79 15.02
C ARG A 218 10.54 -8.47 14.94
N HIS A 219 10.56 -7.73 16.03
CA HIS A 219 11.28 -6.46 16.15
C HIS A 219 12.71 -6.70 16.59
N ASP A 220 13.62 -5.94 15.98
CA ASP A 220 14.97 -5.76 16.54
C ASP A 220 14.86 -5.03 17.89
N GLU A 221 15.93 -5.12 18.69
CA GLU A 221 16.09 -4.50 20.01
C GLU A 221 15.19 -5.07 21.12
N THR A 222 13.88 -5.21 20.88
CA THR A 222 12.92 -5.68 21.90
C THR A 222 12.66 -7.18 21.82
N GLY A 223 12.77 -7.78 20.63
CA GLY A 223 12.40 -9.17 20.39
C GLY A 223 10.90 -9.45 20.42
N GLU A 224 10.08 -8.41 20.59
CA GLU A 224 8.61 -8.44 20.51
C GLU A 224 8.13 -8.67 19.07
N HIS A 225 6.83 -8.88 18.90
CA HIS A 225 6.22 -9.13 17.59
C HIS A 225 5.13 -8.11 17.25
N SER A 226 4.79 -8.02 15.97
CA SER A 226 3.55 -7.38 15.53
C SER A 226 2.95 -8.13 14.35
N THR A 227 1.63 -8.00 14.20
CA THR A 227 0.88 -8.56 13.10
C THR A 227 0.29 -7.46 12.23
N VAL A 228 0.45 -7.59 10.91
CA VAL A 228 -0.18 -6.73 9.89
C VAL A 228 -1.07 -7.60 9.01
N VAL A 229 -2.34 -7.24 8.83
CA VAL A 229 -3.26 -7.94 7.93
C VAL A 229 -3.81 -6.98 6.90
N MET A 230 -3.68 -7.33 5.62
CA MET A 230 -4.29 -6.59 4.52
C MET A 230 -5.50 -7.36 4.00
N VAL A 231 -6.64 -6.68 3.84
CA VAL A 231 -7.90 -7.23 3.36
C VAL A 231 -8.31 -6.49 2.09
N ASP A 232 -8.61 -7.26 1.04
CA ASP A 232 -9.14 -6.76 -0.22
C ASP A 232 -10.67 -6.67 -0.16
N ALA A 233 -11.24 -5.51 -0.54
CA ALA A 233 -12.68 -5.34 -0.54
C ALA A 233 -13.33 -6.17 -1.67
N ALA A 234 -14.47 -6.82 -1.40
CA ALA A 234 -15.19 -7.63 -2.39
C ALA A 234 -15.67 -6.84 -3.62
N SER A 235 -15.72 -5.51 -3.53
CA SER A 235 -16.05 -4.62 -4.66
C SER A 235 -14.86 -4.32 -5.59
N ASN A 236 -13.65 -4.74 -5.23
CA ASN A 236 -12.47 -4.46 -6.05
C ASN A 236 -12.51 -5.26 -7.36
N PRO A 237 -12.09 -4.65 -8.49
CA PRO A 237 -11.78 -5.41 -9.68
C PRO A 237 -10.82 -6.57 -9.37
N GLN A 238 -11.06 -7.73 -10.00
CA GLN A 238 -10.24 -8.93 -9.83
C GLN A 238 -10.24 -9.53 -8.41
N HIS A 239 -11.24 -9.23 -7.57
CA HIS A 239 -11.43 -9.86 -6.27
C HIS A 239 -11.74 -11.38 -6.37
N PRO A 240 -11.15 -12.22 -5.50
CA PRO A 240 -9.99 -11.95 -4.67
C PRO A 240 -8.71 -11.84 -5.53
N PRO A 241 -7.82 -10.87 -5.25
CA PRO A 241 -6.64 -10.62 -6.06
C PRO A 241 -5.61 -11.75 -5.89
N GLN A 242 -4.69 -11.84 -6.85
CA GLN A 242 -3.44 -12.56 -6.60
C GLN A 242 -2.54 -11.71 -5.68
N TRP A 243 -1.76 -12.36 -4.83
CA TRP A 243 -0.90 -11.67 -3.88
C TRP A 243 0.55 -11.68 -4.32
N PHE A 244 1.16 -10.50 -4.39
CA PHE A 244 2.60 -10.41 -4.32
C PHE A 244 3.01 -10.28 -2.85
N ALA A 245 3.72 -11.29 -2.34
CA ALA A 245 4.18 -11.34 -0.96
C ALA A 245 5.62 -11.83 -0.91
N ARG A 246 6.39 -11.32 0.06
CA ARG A 246 7.74 -11.78 0.36
C ARG A 246 7.97 -11.75 1.86
N SER A 247 8.77 -12.70 2.30
CA SER A 247 9.26 -12.87 3.66
C SER A 247 10.77 -13.07 3.67
N GLU A 248 11.33 -13.82 2.72
CA GLU A 248 12.74 -14.21 2.72
C GLU A 248 13.71 -13.07 2.41
N GLU A 249 13.44 -12.28 1.35
CA GLU A 249 14.32 -11.16 0.99
C GLU A 249 14.00 -9.90 1.81
N PHE A 250 12.72 -9.69 2.10
CA PHE A 250 12.17 -8.62 2.91
C PHE A 250 10.68 -8.86 3.14
N ALA A 251 10.14 -8.27 4.20
CA ALA A 251 8.70 -8.29 4.46
C ALA A 251 7.93 -7.37 3.49
N CYS A 252 7.04 -7.94 2.69
CA CYS A 252 6.02 -7.17 1.98
C CYS A 252 4.72 -7.96 1.74
N LEU A 253 3.63 -7.21 1.63
CA LEU A 253 2.34 -7.68 1.14
C LEU A 253 1.81 -6.69 0.10
N CYS A 254 1.19 -7.23 -0.94
CA CYS A 254 0.55 -6.45 -1.99
C CYS A 254 -0.60 -7.27 -2.60
N PRO A 255 -1.87 -6.93 -2.28
CA PRO A 255 -3.01 -7.42 -3.06
C PRO A 255 -2.91 -6.80 -4.46
N ALA A 256 -2.56 -7.62 -5.45
CA ALA A 256 -2.22 -7.16 -6.79
C ALA A 256 -3.35 -7.49 -7.79
N PRO A 257 -4.24 -6.52 -8.09
CA PRO A 257 -5.37 -6.77 -8.98
C PRO A 257 -4.96 -6.98 -10.45
N PHE A 258 -3.76 -6.54 -10.83
CA PHE A 258 -3.18 -6.73 -12.17
C PHE A 258 -1.88 -7.57 -12.11
N PHE A 259 -1.93 -8.67 -11.34
CA PHE A 259 -0.81 -9.58 -11.17
C PHE A 259 -0.48 -10.28 -12.49
N SER A 260 -1.37 -11.13 -13.03
CA SER A 260 -1.13 -11.90 -14.27
C SER A 260 -1.83 -11.31 -15.50
N GLU A 261 -2.83 -10.48 -15.29
CA GLU A 261 -3.70 -9.91 -16.33
C GLU A 261 -3.67 -8.40 -16.25
N GLU A 262 -3.69 -7.73 -17.40
CA GLU A 262 -3.78 -6.28 -17.45
C GLU A 262 -5.22 -5.82 -17.25
N LEU A 263 -5.40 -4.72 -16.52
CA LEU A 263 -6.68 -4.04 -16.41
C LEU A 263 -6.67 -2.83 -17.34
N GLU A 264 -7.46 -2.90 -18.41
CA GLU A 264 -7.66 -1.79 -19.33
C GLU A 264 -8.56 -0.73 -18.71
N LEU A 265 -8.13 0.52 -18.82
CA LEU A 265 -8.90 1.69 -18.44
C LEU A 265 -9.04 2.64 -19.65
N PRO A 266 -10.18 2.64 -20.34
CA PRO A 266 -10.44 3.58 -21.43
C PRO A 266 -10.36 5.04 -20.99
N ASP A 267 -10.17 5.95 -21.94
CA ASP A 267 -10.17 7.39 -21.67
C ASP A 267 -11.52 7.83 -21.07
N GLY A 268 -11.48 8.66 -20.03
CA GLY A 268 -12.65 9.16 -19.31
C GLY A 268 -13.29 8.18 -18.32
N GLU A 269 -12.92 6.90 -18.34
CA GLU A 269 -13.44 5.88 -17.42
C GLU A 269 -12.66 5.86 -16.08
N SER A 270 -13.23 5.20 -15.07
CA SER A 270 -12.65 5.13 -13.71
C SER A 270 -12.52 3.71 -13.15
N LEU A 271 -11.45 3.47 -12.38
CA LEU A 271 -11.25 2.28 -11.55
C LEU A 271 -11.20 2.67 -10.08
N ARG A 272 -11.85 1.89 -9.22
CA ARG A 272 -11.81 2.09 -7.77
C ARG A 272 -11.30 0.85 -7.04
N PHE A 273 -10.45 1.08 -6.06
CA PHE A 273 -9.93 0.04 -5.17
C PHE A 273 -10.04 0.48 -3.72
N ARG A 274 -10.46 -0.45 -2.86
CA ARG A 274 -10.59 -0.23 -1.42
C ARG A 274 -9.96 -1.39 -0.65
N TYR A 275 -9.20 -1.07 0.40
CA TYR A 275 -8.49 -2.05 1.22
C TYR A 275 -8.59 -1.69 2.69
N ALA A 276 -8.54 -2.68 3.57
CA ALA A 276 -8.25 -2.48 4.98
C ALA A 276 -6.85 -3.00 5.31
N VAL A 277 -6.11 -2.25 6.11
CA VAL A 277 -4.83 -2.67 6.69
C VAL A 277 -4.96 -2.61 8.21
N VAL A 278 -5.00 -3.77 8.84
CA VAL A 278 -5.16 -3.95 10.27
C VAL A 278 -3.78 -4.14 10.90
N ILE A 279 -3.47 -3.34 11.91
CA ILE A 279 -2.18 -3.32 12.60
C ILE A 279 -2.43 -3.69 14.06
N ALA A 280 -1.72 -4.70 14.56
CA ALA A 280 -1.89 -5.19 15.92
C ALA A 280 -0.54 -5.39 16.64
N ASP A 281 -0.56 -5.13 17.94
CA ASP A 281 0.52 -5.51 18.86
C ASP A 281 0.62 -7.03 19.04
N GLY A 282 1.85 -7.54 19.12
CA GLY A 282 2.16 -8.94 19.37
C GLY A 282 2.04 -9.87 18.15
N ASP A 283 2.46 -11.12 18.33
CA ASP A 283 2.12 -12.21 17.42
C ASP A 283 0.71 -12.69 17.75
N ARG A 284 -0.22 -12.52 16.80
CA ARG A 284 -1.62 -12.91 16.99
C ARG A 284 -1.90 -14.39 16.73
N GLY A 285 -0.90 -15.18 16.36
CA GLY A 285 -1.09 -16.57 15.96
C GLY A 285 -1.99 -16.71 14.73
N GLU A 286 -2.35 -17.93 14.36
CA GLU A 286 -3.20 -18.16 13.19
C GLU A 286 -4.64 -17.68 13.40
N GLU A 287 -5.27 -18.09 14.51
CA GLU A 287 -6.65 -17.74 14.84
C GLU A 287 -6.82 -16.22 15.05
N GLY A 288 -5.86 -15.57 15.73
CA GLY A 288 -5.92 -14.14 15.94
C GLY A 288 -5.70 -13.36 14.64
N THR A 289 -4.85 -13.84 13.73
CA THR A 289 -4.69 -13.24 12.40
C THR A 289 -6.00 -13.35 11.58
N GLU A 290 -6.71 -14.48 11.67
CA GLU A 290 -8.04 -14.62 11.05
C GLU A 290 -9.08 -13.67 11.68
N LEU A 291 -9.03 -13.47 13.00
CA LEU A 291 -9.87 -12.48 13.68
C LEU A 291 -9.56 -11.05 13.20
N LEU A 292 -8.29 -10.68 13.04
CA LEU A 292 -7.90 -9.39 12.47
C LEU A 292 -8.46 -9.21 11.05
N ALA A 293 -8.43 -10.26 10.22
CA ALA A 293 -9.04 -10.22 8.89
C ALA A 293 -10.56 -9.96 8.95
N LYS A 294 -11.27 -10.58 9.91
CA LYS A 294 -12.70 -10.32 10.16
C LYS A 294 -12.94 -8.88 10.57
N GLN A 295 -12.10 -8.32 11.46
CA GLN A 295 -12.16 -6.90 11.84
C GLN A 295 -11.89 -5.98 10.62
N GLY A 296 -10.93 -6.34 9.77
CA GLY A 296 -10.64 -5.64 8.51
C GLY A 296 -11.84 -5.61 7.56
N ARG A 297 -12.56 -6.74 7.41
CA ARG A 297 -13.82 -6.77 6.64
C ARG A 297 -14.89 -5.89 7.28
N ALA A 298 -15.00 -5.87 8.61
CA ALA A 298 -15.99 -5.06 9.31
C ALA A 298 -15.77 -3.55 9.17
N VAL A 299 -14.52 -3.08 9.01
CA VAL A 299 -14.25 -1.65 8.71
C VAL A 299 -14.44 -1.28 7.23
N LEU A 300 -14.55 -2.28 6.34
CA LEU A 300 -14.88 -2.09 4.94
C LEU A 300 -16.38 -2.06 4.66
N ALA A 301 -17.20 -2.70 5.50
CA ALA A 301 -18.66 -2.64 5.43
C ALA A 301 -19.18 -1.23 5.71
#